data_AF-S2K454-F1
#
_entry.id   AF-S2K454-F1
#
_cell.length_a   1.000
_cell.length_b   1.000
_cell.length_c   1.000
_cell.angle_alpha   90.00
_cell.angle_beta   90.00
_cell.angle_gamma   90.00
#
_symmetry.space_group_name_H-M   'P 1'
#
loop_
_entity.id
_entity.type
_entity.pdbx_description
1 polymer ?
#
loop_
_entity_poly.entity_id
_entity_poly.type
_entity_poly.pdbx_seq_one_letter_code
_entity_poly.pdbx_strand_id
1 'polypeptide(L)'
;MSYPKACCSTPTIVSYYKPTGSTLNISSIPVYSVGPAIVPDVESVEKQLRAKGVIAATCAGFFWGAKVAVQLTSTVPFFVGACMIHPSAIDPKYAEAAGAPIYYISSKDEPKMRESMSILQKKSMGDCCHLIAFGDMNHGFSAARGDFNDEQSTKRANKAIQITIDIL
;
A
#
# COMPACT_ATOMS: atom_id res chain seq x y z
N MET A 1 9.78 -25.36 10.59
CA MET A 1 8.97 -24.66 11.61
C MET A 1 8.38 -25.71 12.54
N SER A 2 8.78 -25.73 13.81
CA SER A 2 8.21 -26.60 14.83
C SER A 2 7.09 -25.81 15.51
N TYR A 3 5.85 -26.27 15.41
CA TYR A 3 4.73 -25.62 16.11
C TYR A 3 4.90 -25.82 17.62
N PRO A 4 4.63 -24.80 18.46
CA PRO A 4 4.65 -24.95 19.91
C PRO A 4 3.71 -26.08 20.34
N LYS A 5 4.10 -26.91 21.32
CA LYS A 5 3.28 -28.02 21.82
C LYS A 5 1.85 -27.61 22.21
N ALA A 6 1.64 -26.35 22.58
CA ALA A 6 0.32 -25.77 22.87
C ALA A 6 -0.62 -25.74 21.66
N CYS A 7 -0.11 -25.58 20.44
CA CYS A 7 -0.93 -25.57 19.22
C CYS A 7 -1.41 -26.97 18.81
N CYS A 8 -0.74 -28.03 19.29
CA CYS A 8 -1.08 -29.41 18.94
C CYS A 8 -2.30 -29.95 19.69
N SER A 9 -2.65 -29.37 20.84
CA SER A 9 -3.76 -29.80 21.71
C SER A 9 -4.97 -28.87 21.67
N THR A 10 -4.83 -27.67 21.12
CA THR A 10 -5.97 -26.78 20.86
C THR A 10 -6.85 -27.38 19.76
N PRO A 11 -8.16 -27.59 20.02
CA PRO A 11 -9.09 -27.98 18.97
C PRO A 11 -8.99 -26.99 17.80
N THR A 12 -9.11 -27.48 16.57
CA THR A 12 -9.16 -26.61 15.40
C THR A 12 -10.26 -25.57 15.62
N ILE A 13 -9.92 -24.27 15.60
CA ILE A 13 -10.94 -23.22 15.58
C ILE A 13 -11.69 -23.39 14.27
N VAL A 14 -12.91 -23.92 14.35
CA VAL A 14 -13.84 -23.95 13.24
C VAL A 14 -14.46 -22.57 13.16
N SER A 15 -14.02 -21.76 12.18
CA SER A 15 -14.64 -20.47 11.94
C SER A 15 -16.07 -20.69 11.43
N TYR A 16 -17.06 -20.25 12.21
CA TYR A 16 -18.47 -20.20 11.78
C TYR A 16 -18.79 -18.94 10.98
N TYR A 17 -17.76 -18.17 10.59
CA TYR A 17 -17.93 -16.95 9.83
C TYR A 17 -18.57 -17.27 8.46
N LYS A 18 -19.78 -16.75 8.25
CA LYS A 18 -20.40 -16.71 6.93
C LYS A 18 -20.01 -15.39 6.27
N PRO A 19 -19.39 -15.41 5.08
CA PRO A 19 -19.10 -14.19 4.34
C PRO A 19 -20.37 -13.34 4.18
N THR A 20 -20.39 -12.14 4.79
CA THR A 20 -21.52 -11.19 4.68
C THR A 20 -21.31 -10.13 3.61
N GLY A 21 -20.06 -9.92 3.20
CA GLY A 21 -19.64 -9.01 2.16
C GLY A 21 -19.70 -9.57 0.75
N SER A 22 -19.28 -8.74 -0.21
CA SER A 22 -19.14 -9.10 -1.62
C SER A 22 -17.71 -8.86 -2.11
N THR A 23 -17.29 -9.62 -3.12
CA THR A 23 -16.04 -9.34 -3.82
C THR A 23 -16.30 -8.28 -4.88
N LEU A 24 -15.65 -7.14 -4.73
CA LEU A 24 -15.67 -6.02 -5.66
C LEU A 24 -14.34 -5.93 -6.37
N ASN A 25 -14.35 -5.60 -7.65
CA ASN A 25 -13.11 -5.36 -8.38
C ASN A 25 -12.76 -3.87 -8.28
N ILE A 26 -11.70 -3.54 -7.54
CA ILE A 26 -11.08 -2.21 -7.65
C ILE A 26 -10.12 -2.31 -8.82
N SER A 27 -10.61 -1.91 -10.00
CA SER A 27 -9.96 -2.19 -11.28
C SER A 27 -9.68 -3.70 -11.45
N SER A 28 -8.42 -4.15 -11.38
CA SER A 28 -8.03 -5.55 -11.57
C SER A 28 -7.84 -6.35 -10.27
N ILE A 29 -8.06 -5.72 -9.10
CA ILE A 29 -7.83 -6.35 -7.80
C ILE A 29 -9.18 -6.79 -7.21
N PRO A 30 -9.40 -8.10 -7.00
CA PRO A 30 -10.57 -8.56 -6.26
C PRO A 30 -10.40 -8.19 -4.78
N VAL A 31 -11.34 -7.40 -4.28
CA VAL A 31 -11.39 -6.92 -2.91
C VAL A 31 -12.68 -7.38 -2.25
N TYR A 32 -12.55 -8.21 -1.23
CA TYR A 32 -13.68 -8.59 -0.40
C TYR A 32 -14.05 -7.45 0.55
N SER A 33 -15.21 -6.84 0.35
CA SER A 33 -15.73 -5.76 1.19
C SER A 33 -16.94 -6.25 1.96
N VAL A 34 -16.91 -6.10 3.29
CA VAL A 34 -18.07 -6.24 4.17
C VAL A 34 -18.83 -4.93 4.37
N GLY A 35 -18.32 -3.83 3.79
CA GLY A 35 -18.92 -2.49 3.81
C GLY A 35 -19.29 -2.00 2.40
N PRO A 36 -19.66 -0.72 2.24
CA PRO A 36 -19.91 -0.15 0.92
C PRO A 36 -18.71 -0.29 -0.01
N ALA A 37 -18.96 -0.18 -1.31
CA ALA A 37 -17.92 -0.38 -2.31
C ALA A 37 -16.86 0.73 -2.24
N ILE A 38 -15.57 0.35 -2.30
CA ILE A 38 -14.44 1.31 -2.25
C ILE A 38 -14.46 2.31 -3.42
N VAL A 39 -14.98 1.92 -4.59
CA VAL A 39 -15.01 2.83 -5.76
C VAL A 39 -15.88 4.07 -5.48
N PRO A 40 -17.14 3.94 -5.03
CA PRO A 40 -17.93 5.07 -4.53
C PRO A 40 -17.24 5.92 -3.46
N ASP A 41 -16.47 5.31 -2.56
CA ASP A 41 -15.75 6.04 -1.51
C ASP A 41 -14.65 6.91 -2.10
N VAL A 42 -13.90 6.40 -3.09
CA VAL A 42 -12.85 7.15 -3.79
C VAL A 42 -13.44 8.35 -4.54
N GLU A 43 -14.55 8.15 -5.27
CA GLU A 43 -15.26 9.22 -5.97
C GLU A 43 -15.78 10.29 -4.99
N SER A 44 -16.32 9.85 -3.84
CA SER A 44 -16.76 10.75 -2.78
C SER A 44 -15.61 11.57 -2.20
N VAL A 45 -14.45 10.95 -1.98
CA VAL A 45 -13.24 11.64 -1.50
C VAL A 45 -12.76 12.67 -2.51
N GLU A 46 -12.64 12.31 -3.79
CA GLU A 46 -12.27 13.26 -4.85
C GLU A 46 -13.23 14.45 -4.88
N LYS A 47 -14.54 14.20 -4.89
CA LYS A 47 -15.56 15.25 -4.90
C LYS A 47 -15.42 16.20 -3.71
N GLN A 48 -15.22 15.66 -2.51
CA GLN A 48 -15.06 16.47 -1.29
C GLN A 48 -13.77 17.29 -1.31
N LEU A 49 -12.67 16.74 -1.81
CA LEU A 49 -11.39 17.45 -1.94
C LEU A 49 -11.49 18.57 -2.97
N ARG A 50 -12.10 18.32 -4.13
CA ARG A 50 -12.35 19.34 -5.16
C ARG A 50 -13.26 20.46 -4.64
N ALA A 51 -14.28 20.13 -3.86
CA ALA A 51 -15.14 21.14 -3.23
C ALA A 51 -14.37 22.06 -2.25
N LYS A 52 -13.22 21.61 -1.73
CA LYS A 52 -12.30 22.40 -0.90
C LYS A 52 -11.21 23.12 -1.72
N GLY A 53 -11.27 23.07 -3.05
CA GLY A 53 -10.30 23.71 -3.94
C GLY A 53 -9.05 22.87 -4.23
N VAL A 54 -8.99 21.60 -3.81
CA VAL A 54 -7.87 20.70 -4.12
C VAL A 54 -7.96 20.29 -5.59
N ILE A 55 -6.90 20.51 -6.35
CA ILE A 55 -6.85 20.24 -7.80
C ILE A 55 -6.30 18.85 -8.14
N ALA A 56 -5.46 18.30 -7.27
CA ALA A 56 -4.84 16.99 -7.38
C ALA A 56 -4.43 16.48 -5.98
N ALA A 57 -4.24 15.18 -5.84
CA ALA A 57 -3.75 14.56 -4.61
C ALA A 57 -2.79 13.41 -4.90
N THR A 58 -2.02 12.98 -3.90
CA THR A 58 -1.27 11.72 -3.93
C THR A 58 -1.88 10.73 -2.94
N CYS A 59 -1.71 9.43 -3.19
CA CYS A 59 -2.20 8.37 -2.31
C CYS A 59 -1.06 7.74 -1.52
N ALA A 60 -1.20 7.62 -0.19
CA ALA A 60 -0.35 6.76 0.62
C ALA A 60 -1.07 5.45 0.94
N GLY A 61 -0.53 4.33 0.45
CA GLY A 61 -1.09 3.00 0.68
C GLY A 61 -0.18 2.13 1.53
N PHE A 62 -0.72 1.58 2.61
CA PHE A 62 -0.02 0.69 3.54
C PHE A 62 -0.40 -0.76 3.27
N PHE A 63 0.58 -1.67 3.34
CA PHE A 63 0.36 -3.11 3.17
C PHE A 63 -0.41 -3.42 1.87
N TRP A 64 -1.60 -3.99 1.97
CA TRP A 64 -2.46 -4.29 0.82
C TRP A 64 -3.01 -3.02 0.15
N GLY A 65 -3.24 -1.96 0.93
CA GLY A 65 -3.67 -0.65 0.44
C GLY A 65 -2.68 0.00 -0.52
N ALA A 66 -1.41 -0.42 -0.50
CA ALA A 66 -0.41 0.00 -1.48
C ALA A 66 -0.81 -0.32 -2.92
N LYS A 67 -1.47 -1.47 -3.14
CA LYS A 67 -1.92 -1.87 -4.49
C LYS A 67 -3.09 -1.03 -4.96
N VAL A 68 -4.01 -0.71 -4.04
CA VAL A 68 -5.13 0.19 -4.31
C VAL A 68 -4.58 1.57 -4.70
N ALA A 69 -3.61 2.11 -3.94
CA ALA A 69 -3.02 3.42 -4.22
C ALA A 69 -2.42 3.51 -5.63
N VAL A 70 -1.60 2.53 -6.05
CA VAL A 70 -1.06 2.50 -7.43
C VAL A 70 -2.17 2.41 -8.46
N GLN A 71 -3.16 1.55 -8.21
CA GLN A 71 -4.25 1.35 -9.14
C GLN A 71 -5.09 2.61 -9.35
N LEU A 72 -5.26 3.43 -8.30
CA LEU A 72 -5.96 4.71 -8.41
C LEU A 72 -5.25 5.67 -9.36
N THR A 73 -3.92 5.69 -9.38
CA THR A 73 -3.16 6.56 -10.31
C THR A 73 -3.44 6.27 -11.78
N SER A 74 -3.94 5.08 -12.12
CA SER A 74 -4.20 4.70 -13.51
C SER A 74 -5.65 4.83 -13.93
N THR A 75 -6.58 4.84 -12.97
CA THR A 75 -8.02 4.89 -13.26
C THR A 75 -8.65 6.22 -12.89
N VAL A 76 -8.01 7.03 -12.06
CA VAL A 76 -8.57 8.27 -11.53
C VAL A 76 -7.55 9.41 -11.70
N PRO A 77 -7.71 10.30 -12.71
CA PRO A 77 -6.75 11.37 -13.04
C PRO A 77 -6.46 12.36 -11.89
N PHE A 78 -7.30 12.41 -10.87
CA PHE A 78 -7.08 13.24 -9.67
C PHE A 78 -5.88 12.80 -8.84
N PHE A 79 -5.53 11.50 -8.86
CA PHE A 79 -4.40 10.97 -8.09
C PHE A 79 -3.12 10.97 -8.93
N VAL A 80 -2.28 11.98 -8.70
CA VAL A 80 -1.08 12.29 -9.49
C VAL A 80 0.20 11.65 -8.95
N GLY A 81 0.08 10.71 -8.02
CA GLY A 81 1.20 9.95 -7.48
C GLY A 81 0.78 9.00 -6.37
N ALA A 82 1.60 7.99 -6.08
CA ALA A 82 1.33 7.05 -5.00
C ALA A 82 2.59 6.61 -4.23
N CYS A 83 2.44 6.46 -2.91
CA CYS A 83 3.40 5.84 -2.02
C CYS A 83 2.93 4.43 -1.65
N MET A 84 3.83 3.46 -1.78
CA MET A 84 3.61 2.08 -1.37
C MET A 84 4.46 1.77 -0.15
N ILE A 85 3.83 1.69 1.01
CA ILE A 85 4.51 1.59 2.31
C ILE A 85 4.40 0.15 2.81
N HIS A 86 5.56 -0.49 2.98
CA HIS A 86 5.71 -1.93 3.29
C HIS A 86 4.68 -2.80 2.55
N PRO A 87 4.70 -2.77 1.21
CA PRO A 87 3.62 -3.36 0.42
C PRO A 87 3.67 -4.89 0.44
N SER A 88 2.51 -5.54 0.34
CA SER A 88 2.41 -7.01 0.39
C SER A 88 1.88 -7.62 -0.88
N ALA A 89 2.47 -8.76 -1.26
CA ALA A 89 2.14 -9.51 -2.47
C ALA A 89 2.05 -8.58 -3.69
N ILE A 90 3.15 -7.89 -3.98
CA ILE A 90 3.29 -7.01 -5.15
C ILE A 90 3.81 -7.82 -6.33
N ASP A 91 3.16 -7.60 -7.46
CA ASP A 91 3.45 -8.17 -8.76
C ASP A 91 3.93 -7.05 -9.70
N PRO A 92 4.88 -7.31 -10.61
CA PRO A 92 5.32 -6.35 -11.63
C PRO A 92 4.19 -5.65 -12.39
N LYS A 93 3.04 -6.30 -12.58
CA LYS A 93 1.87 -5.70 -13.25
C LYS A 93 1.37 -4.39 -12.63
N TYR A 94 1.62 -4.16 -11.33
CA TYR A 94 1.23 -2.88 -10.71
C TYR A 94 2.12 -1.75 -11.19
N ALA A 95 3.41 -2.01 -11.45
CA ALA A 95 4.30 -1.03 -12.07
C ALA A 95 3.90 -0.77 -13.54
N GLU A 96 3.47 -1.81 -14.26
CA GLU A 96 2.94 -1.67 -15.62
C GLU A 96 1.65 -0.85 -15.64
N ALA A 97 0.77 -1.06 -14.65
CA ALA A 97 -0.49 -0.34 -14.54
C ALA A 97 -0.32 1.10 -14.03
N ALA A 98 0.76 1.44 -13.32
CA ALA A 98 0.96 2.77 -12.73
C ALA A 98 0.76 3.89 -13.76
N GLY A 99 -0.11 4.86 -13.44
CA GLY A 99 -0.42 6.02 -14.29
C GLY A 99 0.25 7.32 -13.84
N ALA A 100 0.89 7.31 -12.67
CA ALA A 100 1.60 8.44 -12.09
C ALA A 100 2.86 7.98 -11.31
N PRO A 101 3.76 8.89 -10.89
CA PRO A 101 4.97 8.55 -10.13
C PRO A 101 4.71 7.69 -8.89
N ILE A 102 5.52 6.65 -8.70
CA ILE A 102 5.40 5.69 -7.60
C ILE A 102 6.64 5.71 -6.71
N TYR A 103 6.41 5.82 -5.41
CA TYR A 103 7.43 5.69 -4.37
C TYR A 103 7.24 4.38 -3.62
N TYR A 104 8.21 3.47 -3.75
CA TYR A 104 8.25 2.26 -2.96
C TYR A 104 9.03 2.49 -1.68
N ILE A 105 8.35 2.38 -0.54
CA ILE A 105 8.95 2.45 0.79
C ILE A 105 8.93 1.04 1.37
N SER A 106 10.04 0.32 1.23
CA SER A 106 10.14 -1.09 1.62
C SER A 106 10.88 -1.27 2.94
N SER A 107 10.56 -2.34 3.65
CA SER A 107 11.32 -2.88 4.78
C SER A 107 12.29 -3.97 4.28
N LYS A 108 12.85 -4.78 5.19
CA LYS A 108 13.67 -5.95 4.83
C LYS A 108 12.87 -7.18 4.41
N ASP A 109 11.57 -7.20 4.71
CA ASP A 109 10.71 -8.38 4.55
C ASP A 109 10.01 -8.44 3.18
N GLU A 110 10.11 -7.37 2.38
CA GLU A 110 9.61 -7.35 1.00
C GLU A 110 10.67 -7.79 -0.03
N PRO A 111 10.24 -8.30 -1.20
CA PRO A 111 11.14 -8.49 -2.33
C PRO A 111 11.82 -7.17 -2.70
N LYS A 112 13.02 -7.24 -3.28
CA LYS A 112 13.86 -6.06 -3.59
C LYS A 112 13.30 -5.12 -4.68
N MET A 113 12.10 -5.37 -5.21
CA MET A 113 11.37 -4.52 -6.18
C MET A 113 12.14 -4.10 -7.45
N ARG A 114 13.27 -4.75 -7.77
CA ARG A 114 14.14 -4.35 -8.91
C ARG A 114 13.42 -4.41 -10.25
N GLU A 115 12.62 -5.44 -10.46
CA GLU A 115 11.84 -5.62 -11.69
C GLU A 115 10.79 -4.51 -11.86
N SER A 116 9.98 -4.27 -10.81
CA SER A 116 9.00 -3.18 -10.80
C SER A 116 9.64 -1.81 -11.03
N MET A 117 10.80 -1.54 -10.43
CA MET A 117 11.54 -0.30 -10.66
C MET A 117 12.05 -0.17 -12.09
N SER A 118 12.55 -1.26 -12.69
CA SER A 118 12.98 -1.28 -14.09
C SER A 118 11.82 -0.99 -15.04
N ILE A 119 10.61 -1.47 -14.73
CA ILE A 119 9.39 -1.16 -15.50
C ILE A 119 9.05 0.33 -15.37
N LEU A 120 9.01 0.87 -14.15
CA LEU A 120 8.68 2.28 -13.93
C LEU A 120 9.68 3.24 -14.58
N GLN A 121 10.98 2.95 -14.50
CA GLN A 121 12.04 3.78 -15.07
C GLN A 121 11.95 3.93 -16.60
N LYS A 122 11.29 2.98 -17.29
CA LYS A 122 11.06 3.06 -18.75
C LYS A 122 9.85 3.92 -19.12
N LYS A 123 9.03 4.33 -18.14
CA LYS A 123 7.88 5.20 -18.38
C LYS A 123 8.32 6.66 -18.44
N SER A 124 7.49 7.52 -19.05
CA SER A 124 7.73 8.97 -19.13
C SER A 124 7.92 9.65 -17.77
N MET A 125 7.40 9.04 -16.70
CA MET A 125 7.51 9.50 -15.31
C MET A 125 8.57 8.76 -14.49
N GLY A 126 9.46 8.01 -15.15
CA GLY A 126 10.41 7.11 -14.50
C GLY A 126 11.38 7.80 -13.55
N ASP A 127 11.83 9.01 -13.91
CA ASP A 127 12.75 9.81 -13.10
C ASP A 127 12.15 10.28 -11.77
N CYS A 128 10.81 10.31 -11.68
CA CYS A 128 10.07 10.65 -10.47
C CYS A 128 9.70 9.43 -9.62
N CYS A 129 10.10 8.21 -10.03
CA CYS A 129 9.81 6.98 -9.31
C CYS A 129 11.03 6.56 -8.46
N HIS A 130 10.81 6.27 -7.17
CA HIS A 130 11.89 5.98 -6.24
C HIS A 130 11.65 4.71 -5.43
N LEU A 131 12.74 3.98 -5.14
CA LEU A 131 12.76 2.89 -4.17
C LEU A 131 13.58 3.31 -2.96
N ILE A 132 12.95 3.27 -1.79
CA ILE A 132 13.51 3.68 -0.51
C ILE A 132 13.41 2.48 0.43
N ALA A 133 14.56 1.88 0.76
CA ALA A 133 14.62 0.66 1.54
C ALA A 133 15.08 0.91 2.97
N PHE A 134 14.26 0.51 3.93
CA PHE A 134 14.55 0.45 5.37
C PHE A 134 14.94 -0.98 5.74
N GLY A 135 16.16 -1.37 5.39
CA GLY A 135 16.66 -2.74 5.58
C GLY A 135 16.83 -3.18 7.04
N ASP A 136 16.72 -2.26 7.99
CA ASP A 136 16.71 -2.51 9.43
C ASP A 136 15.30 -2.74 10.00
N MET A 137 14.26 -2.41 9.24
CA MET A 137 12.88 -2.46 9.69
C MET A 137 12.15 -3.73 9.25
N ASN A 138 11.15 -4.13 10.02
CA ASN A 138 10.23 -5.22 9.69
C ASN A 138 9.04 -4.72 8.87
N HIS A 139 8.33 -5.64 8.25
CA HIS A 139 7.06 -5.39 7.62
C HIS A 139 6.07 -4.70 8.60
N GLY A 140 5.46 -3.59 8.18
CA GLY A 140 4.50 -2.85 9.01
C GLY A 140 5.13 -1.86 9.99
N PHE A 141 6.44 -1.59 9.92
CA PHE A 141 7.15 -0.69 10.84
C PHE A 141 6.60 0.75 10.90
N SER A 142 6.02 1.22 9.80
CA SER A 142 5.42 2.56 9.71
C SER A 142 3.92 2.54 10.04
N ALA A 143 3.42 1.45 10.61
CA ALA A 143 2.03 1.19 10.95
C ALA A 143 1.94 0.38 12.26
N ALA A 144 0.96 -0.52 12.37
CA ALA A 144 0.66 -1.27 13.58
C ALA A 144 1.78 -2.21 14.10
N ARG A 145 2.86 -2.42 13.33
CA ARG A 145 3.99 -3.29 13.73
C ARG A 145 5.27 -2.51 14.04
N GLY A 146 5.22 -1.18 14.09
CA GLY A 146 6.31 -0.35 14.59
C GLY A 146 6.45 -0.46 16.11
N ASP A 147 7.67 -0.41 16.62
CA ASP A 147 7.94 -0.27 18.05
C ASP A 147 8.21 1.20 18.38
N PHE A 148 7.17 1.93 18.78
CA PHE A 148 7.28 3.37 19.05
C PHE A 148 7.90 3.70 20.40
N ASN A 149 8.34 2.70 21.18
CA ASN A 149 9.17 2.91 22.36
C ASN A 149 10.66 2.81 22.04
N ASP A 150 11.02 2.18 20.90
CA ASP A 150 12.38 2.15 20.39
C ASP A 150 12.65 3.42 19.56
N GLU A 151 13.75 4.11 19.88
CA GLU A 151 14.10 5.38 19.23
C GLU A 151 14.40 5.18 17.74
N GLN A 152 15.08 4.09 17.37
CA GLN A 152 15.43 3.82 15.99
C GLN A 152 14.18 3.51 15.17
N SER A 153 13.30 2.64 15.65
CA SER A 153 12.03 2.29 15.00
C SER A 153 11.14 3.52 14.83
N THR A 154 11.02 4.36 15.87
CA THR A 154 10.31 5.64 15.80
C THR A 154 10.89 6.57 14.74
N LYS A 155 12.22 6.72 14.72
CA LYS A 155 12.93 7.55 13.73
C LYS A 155 12.70 7.04 12.30
N ARG A 156 12.72 5.72 12.08
CA ARG A 156 12.46 5.12 10.77
C ARG A 156 11.02 5.31 10.33
N ALA A 157 10.05 5.05 11.21
CA ALA A 157 8.63 5.26 10.92
C ALA A 157 8.35 6.73 10.57
N ASN A 158 8.85 7.67 11.38
CA ASN A 158 8.71 9.09 11.09
C ASN A 158 9.37 9.49 9.76
N LYS A 159 10.55 8.94 9.44
CA LYS A 159 11.18 9.21 8.14
C LYS A 159 10.36 8.66 6.97
N ALA A 160 9.80 7.46 7.11
CA ALA A 160 8.92 6.87 6.09
C ALA A 160 7.66 7.73 5.87
N ILE A 161 7.03 8.22 6.94
CA ILE A 161 5.88 9.13 6.86
C ILE A 161 6.28 10.46 6.24
N GLN A 162 7.41 11.06 6.66
CA GLN A 162 7.87 12.34 6.12
C GLN A 162 8.09 12.28 4.61
N ILE A 163 8.65 11.18 4.11
CA ILE A 163 8.82 10.96 2.68
C ILE A 163 7.47 11.03 1.95
N THR A 164 6.38 10.51 2.52
CA THR A 164 5.04 10.60 1.89
C THR A 164 4.53 12.03 1.73
N ILE A 165 4.99 12.94 2.59
CA ILE A 165 4.64 14.36 2.56
C ILE A 165 5.51 15.09 1.54
N ASP A 166 6.80 14.78 1.49
CA ASP A 166 7.79 15.41 0.61
C ASP A 166 7.55 15.10 -0.89
N ILE A 167 6.63 14.18 -1.20
CA ILE A 167 6.27 13.75 -2.56
C ILE A 167 5.19 14.66 -3.19
N LEU A 168 4.55 15.52 -2.39
CA LEU A 168 3.62 16.56 -2.84
C LEU A 168 4.36 17.74 -3.49
#